data_AF-A0A022VUF0-F1
#
_entry.id   AF-A0A022VUF0-F1
#
_cell.length_a   1.000
_cell.length_b   1.000
_cell.length_c   1.000
_cell.angle_alpha   90.00
_cell.angle_beta   90.00
_cell.angle_gamma   90.00
#
_symmetry.space_group_name_H-M   'P 1'
#
loop_
_entity.id
_entity.type
_entity.pdbx_description
1 polymer ?
#
loop_
_entity_poly.entity_id
_entity_poly.type
_entity_poly.pdbx_seq_one_letter_code
_entity_poly.pdbx_strand_id
1 'polypeptide(L)'
;MSEATHDSVEVASEKKAAPTSATGSSKPKGMRKNGKNWHAPKKAFRPTAGQTSYAKRLEERKAMAVMKEKEKEMKEEKEATRQARIQAIKDRRAAKEEKERYEKLAEKMHRKRVERMRKREKRNKLLNS
;
A
#
# COMPACT_ATOMS: atom_id res chain seq x y z
N MET A 1 -70.57 -11.26 13.22
CA MET A 1 -69.73 -12.49 13.23
C MET A 1 -68.38 -12.05 13.76
N SER A 2 -68.28 -11.91 15.09
CA SER A 2 -67.94 -12.97 16.07
C SER A 2 -66.43 -12.96 16.34
N GLU A 3 -66.13 -12.50 17.55
CA GLU A 3 -64.85 -12.56 18.27
C GLU A 3 -64.34 -14.00 18.41
N ALA A 4 -63.02 -14.15 18.54
CA ALA A 4 -62.31 -15.21 19.29
C ALA A 4 -60.79 -14.99 19.10
N THR A 5 -60.19 -13.99 19.76
CA THR A 5 -59.41 -14.18 21.00
C THR A 5 -58.82 -15.58 21.17
N HIS A 6 -57.49 -15.62 21.06
CA HIS A 6 -56.64 -16.79 21.22
C HIS A 6 -56.83 -17.47 22.59
N ASP A 7 -56.87 -18.79 22.47
CA ASP A 7 -56.91 -19.83 23.49
C ASP A 7 -55.74 -19.72 24.48
N SER A 8 -56.08 -19.80 25.77
CA SER A 8 -55.16 -19.90 26.91
C SER A 8 -54.88 -21.37 27.20
N VAL A 9 -53.61 -21.77 27.23
CA VAL A 9 -53.18 -22.97 27.96
C VAL A 9 -51.95 -22.61 28.80
N GLU A 10 -52.18 -22.40 30.09
CA GLU A 10 -51.19 -22.63 31.15
C GLU A 10 -50.71 -24.08 31.11
N VAL A 11 -49.43 -24.35 31.39
CA VAL A 11 -48.98 -25.35 32.39
C VAL A 11 -47.50 -25.12 32.73
N ALA A 12 -47.29 -24.88 34.03
CA ALA A 12 -46.23 -25.33 34.94
C ALA A 12 -44.72 -25.31 34.53
N SER A 13 -44.01 -24.48 35.31
CA SER A 13 -42.76 -24.76 36.04
C SER A 13 -41.79 -25.84 35.54
N GLU A 14 -40.57 -25.40 35.21
CA GLU A 14 -39.35 -26.12 35.57
C GLU A 14 -38.20 -25.13 35.85
N LYS A 15 -37.83 -25.03 37.13
CA LYS A 15 -36.60 -24.36 37.59
C LYS A 15 -35.40 -25.16 37.04
N LYS A 16 -34.65 -24.58 36.11
CA LYS A 16 -33.32 -25.09 35.73
C LYS A 16 -32.23 -24.15 36.26
N ALA A 17 -31.35 -24.72 37.07
CA ALA A 17 -30.29 -24.06 37.81
C ALA A 17 -29.35 -23.24 36.91
N ALA A 18 -29.03 -22.03 37.36
CA ALA A 18 -27.97 -21.19 36.81
C ALA A 18 -26.59 -21.83 37.08
N PRO A 19 -25.63 -21.80 36.13
CA PRO A 19 -24.26 -22.14 36.45
C PRO A 19 -23.70 -21.07 37.40
N THR A 20 -23.31 -21.50 38.59
CA THR A 20 -22.55 -20.70 39.55
C THR A 20 -21.18 -20.39 38.94
N SER A 21 -21.10 -19.29 38.19
CA SER A 21 -19.81 -18.67 37.91
C SER A 21 -19.25 -18.19 39.25
N ALA A 22 -18.27 -18.91 39.76
CA ALA A 22 -17.46 -18.48 40.89
C ALA A 22 -16.86 -17.11 40.55
N THR A 23 -17.51 -16.05 41.04
CA THR A 23 -17.00 -14.69 41.03
C THR A 23 -15.83 -14.66 42.02
N GLY A 24 -14.67 -15.10 41.56
CA GLY A 24 -13.41 -14.83 42.25
C GLY A 24 -13.29 -13.32 42.38
N SER A 25 -13.45 -12.81 43.60
CA SER A 25 -13.35 -11.39 43.91
C SER A 25 -11.92 -10.91 43.60
N SER A 26 -11.72 -10.38 42.39
CA SER A 26 -10.50 -9.65 42.07
C SER A 26 -10.53 -8.35 42.88
N LYS A 27 -9.86 -8.35 44.04
CA LYS A 27 -9.63 -7.13 44.82
C LYS A 27 -9.21 -6.00 43.87
N PRO A 28 -9.77 -4.78 44.01
CA PRO A 28 -9.43 -3.68 43.11
C PRO A 28 -7.93 -3.41 43.21
N LYS A 29 -7.20 -3.74 42.14
CA LYS A 29 -5.77 -3.43 42.02
C LYS A 29 -5.66 -1.92 42.08
N GLY A 30 -4.90 -1.39 43.06
CA GLY A 30 -4.79 0.05 43.32
C GLY A 30 -4.59 0.85 42.03
N MET A 31 -5.67 1.46 41.53
CA MET A 31 -5.66 2.25 40.32
C MET A 31 -4.96 3.57 40.65
N ARG A 32 -3.97 3.98 39.86
CA ARG A 32 -3.40 5.33 40.02
C ARG A 32 -4.53 6.34 39.80
N LYS A 33 -4.59 7.41 40.60
CA LYS A 33 -5.62 8.46 40.47
C LYS A 33 -5.70 9.08 39.07
N ASN A 34 -4.62 9.00 38.28
CA ASN A 34 -4.54 9.49 36.90
C ASN A 34 -4.93 8.45 35.82
N GLY A 35 -5.40 7.25 36.18
CA GLY A 35 -5.96 6.24 35.26
C GLY A 35 -4.99 5.61 34.24
N LYS A 36 -3.78 6.15 34.05
CA LYS A 36 -2.81 5.66 33.07
C LYS A 36 -1.90 4.59 33.67
N ASN A 37 -2.25 3.32 33.43
CA ASN A 37 -1.36 2.19 33.63
C ASN A 37 -0.66 1.87 32.30
N TRP A 38 0.58 2.35 32.12
CA TRP A 38 1.42 2.10 30.94
C TRP A 38 1.92 0.66 30.83
N HIS A 39 1.88 -0.08 31.94
CA HIS A 39 2.25 -1.49 31.99
C HIS A 39 1.01 -2.37 32.05
N ALA A 40 1.01 -3.41 31.22
CA ALA A 40 0.00 -4.45 31.28
C ALA A 40 0.01 -5.13 32.68
N PRO A 41 -1.15 -5.51 33.21
CA PRO A 41 -1.23 -6.22 34.48
C PRO A 41 -0.51 -7.57 34.36
N LYS A 42 0.49 -7.78 35.22
CA LYS A 42 1.25 -9.04 35.28
C LYS A 42 0.31 -10.18 35.70
N LYS A 43 0.07 -11.11 34.78
CA LYS A 43 -0.63 -12.38 35.06
C LYS A 43 0.39 -13.39 35.58
N ALA A 44 -0.06 -14.33 36.41
CA ALA A 44 0.78 -15.45 36.84
C ALA A 44 1.26 -16.25 35.62
N PHE A 45 2.53 -16.69 35.66
CA PHE A 45 3.09 -17.54 34.61
C PHE A 45 2.34 -18.88 34.57
N ARG A 46 1.91 -19.29 33.38
CA ARG A 46 1.23 -20.55 33.13
C ARG A 46 1.99 -21.26 32.00
N PRO A 47 2.69 -22.37 32.25
CA PRO A 47 3.53 -23.04 31.25
C PRO A 47 2.77 -23.42 29.97
N THR A 48 1.46 -23.66 30.08
CA THR A 48 0.62 -24.05 28.95
C THR A 48 -0.08 -22.89 28.25
N ALA A 49 0.00 -21.66 28.78
CA ALA A 49 -0.61 -20.50 28.15
C ALA A 49 0.14 -20.11 26.88
N GLY A 50 -0.57 -20.04 25.75
CA GLY A 50 0.02 -19.72 24.44
C GLY A 50 0.46 -20.93 23.62
N GLN A 51 0.26 -22.15 24.12
CA GLN A 51 0.42 -23.35 23.30
C GLN A 51 -0.76 -23.47 22.34
N THR A 52 -0.54 -23.16 21.07
CA THR A 52 -1.51 -23.40 19.99
C THR A 52 -1.26 -24.77 19.37
N SER A 53 -2.33 -25.45 18.94
CA SER A 53 -2.19 -26.70 18.21
C SER A 53 -1.46 -26.46 16.88
N TYR A 54 -0.76 -27.47 16.39
CA TYR A 54 -0.04 -27.39 15.12
C TYR A 54 -0.98 -27.01 13.95
N ALA A 55 -2.21 -27.53 13.95
CA ALA A 55 -3.24 -27.17 12.97
C ALA A 55 -3.54 -25.66 12.94
N LYS A 56 -3.74 -25.03 14.12
CA LYS A 56 -3.97 -23.58 14.22
C LYS A 56 -2.79 -22.76 13.70
N ARG A 57 -1.55 -23.19 14.00
CA ARG A 57 -0.35 -22.52 13.47
C ARG A 57 -0.22 -22.65 11.96
N LEU A 58 -0.63 -23.78 11.37
CA LEU A 58 -0.65 -23.93 9.91
C LEU A 58 -1.68 -23.01 9.27
N GLU A 59 -2.88 -22.90 9.85
CA GLU A 59 -3.92 -21.99 9.38
C GLU A 59 -3.44 -20.52 9.45
N GLU A 60 -2.85 -20.12 10.57
CA GLU A 60 -2.26 -18.78 10.74
C GLU A 60 -1.15 -18.51 9.70
N ARG A 61 -0.26 -19.47 9.45
CA ARG A 61 0.79 -19.33 8.43
C ARG A 61 0.21 -19.19 7.02
N LYS A 62 -0.81 -19.98 6.68
CA LYS A 62 -1.51 -19.88 5.39
C LYS A 62 -2.18 -18.51 5.24
N ALA A 63 -2.88 -18.04 6.27
CA ALA A 63 -3.47 -16.71 6.27
C ALA A 63 -2.42 -15.60 6.08
N MET A 64 -1.29 -15.70 6.79
CA MET A 64 -0.17 -14.75 6.66
C MET A 64 0.49 -14.80 5.28
N ALA A 65 0.58 -15.98 4.65
CA ALA A 65 1.11 -16.10 3.29
C ALA A 65 0.21 -15.38 2.28
N VAL A 66 -1.10 -15.63 2.34
CA VAL A 66 -2.09 -14.96 1.47
C VAL A 66 -2.07 -13.44 1.64
N MET A 67 -1.96 -12.95 2.89
CA MET A 67 -1.85 -11.50 3.13
C MET A 67 -0.58 -10.89 2.53
N LYS A 68 0.55 -11.60 2.64
CA LYS A 68 1.83 -11.15 2.08
C LYS A 68 1.84 -11.18 0.56
N GLU A 69 1.22 -12.17 -0.06
CA GLU A 69 1.07 -12.25 -1.52
C GLU A 69 0.30 -11.04 -2.03
N LYS A 70 -0.87 -10.76 -1.43
CA LYS A 70 -1.66 -9.56 -1.76
C LYS A 70 -0.88 -8.25 -1.53
N GLU A 71 -0.10 -8.17 -0.46
CA GLU A 71 0.74 -6.99 -0.21
C GLU A 71 1.84 -6.82 -1.27
N LYS A 72 2.44 -7.93 -1.73
CA LYS A 72 3.45 -7.92 -2.78
C LYS A 72 2.85 -7.50 -4.12
N GLU A 73 1.73 -8.10 -4.53
CA GLU A 73 1.02 -7.73 -5.76
C GLU A 73 0.72 -6.22 -5.80
N MET A 74 0.19 -5.67 -4.71
CA MET A 74 -0.10 -4.23 -4.59
C MET A 74 1.15 -3.34 -4.65
N LYS A 75 2.32 -3.83 -4.22
CA LYS A 75 3.59 -3.09 -4.32
C LYS A 75 4.16 -3.18 -5.73
N GLU A 76 4.14 -4.36 -6.34
CA GLU A 76 4.63 -4.60 -7.69
C GLU A 76 3.85 -3.77 -8.72
N GLU A 77 2.53 -3.67 -8.59
CA GLU A 77 1.71 -2.80 -9.45
C GLU A 77 2.09 -1.31 -9.32
N LYS A 78 2.27 -0.83 -8.09
CA LYS A 78 2.70 0.55 -7.83
C LYS A 78 4.10 0.83 -8.37
N GLU A 79 5.01 -0.11 -8.23
CA GLU A 79 6.36 0.02 -8.76
C GLU A 79 6.37 -0.05 -10.29
N ALA A 80 5.57 -0.92 -10.91
CA ALA A 80 5.44 -1.00 -12.36
C ALA A 80 4.93 0.32 -12.96
N THR A 81 3.88 0.91 -12.38
CA THR A 81 3.38 2.22 -12.83
C THR A 81 4.42 3.33 -12.68
N ARG A 82 5.17 3.33 -11.57
CA ARG A 82 6.27 4.28 -11.34
C ARG A 82 7.38 4.09 -12.37
N GLN A 83 7.78 2.85 -12.66
CA GLN A 83 8.82 2.56 -13.64
C GLN A 83 8.40 2.95 -15.06
N ALA A 84 7.15 2.66 -15.45
CA ALA A 84 6.60 3.08 -16.74
C ALA A 84 6.67 4.61 -16.91
N ARG A 85 6.33 5.38 -15.87
CA ARG A 85 6.46 6.85 -15.88
C ARG A 85 7.91 7.29 -16.01
N ILE A 86 8.83 6.65 -15.30
CA ILE A 86 10.27 6.96 -15.37
C ILE A 86 10.81 6.68 -16.77
N GLN A 87 10.47 5.54 -17.37
CA GLN A 87 10.86 5.17 -18.72
C GLN A 87 10.34 6.19 -19.73
N ALA A 88 9.04 6.52 -19.70
CA ALA A 88 8.47 7.52 -20.59
C ALA A 88 9.15 8.90 -20.50
N ILE A 89 9.58 9.32 -19.31
CA ILE A 89 10.34 10.57 -19.12
C ILE A 89 11.75 10.45 -19.73
N LYS A 90 12.44 9.33 -19.52
CA LYS A 90 13.76 9.08 -20.09
C LYS A 90 13.71 9.06 -21.61
N ASP A 91 12.75 8.35 -22.20
CA ASP A 91 12.58 8.23 -23.65
C ASP A 91 12.29 9.60 -24.26
N ARG A 92 11.44 10.40 -23.61
CA ARG A 92 11.17 11.78 -24.05
C ARG A 92 12.42 12.67 -24.01
N ARG A 93 13.28 12.51 -23.00
CA ARG A 93 14.54 13.27 -22.90
C ARG A 93 15.53 12.83 -23.97
N ALA A 94 15.73 11.52 -24.14
CA ALA A 94 16.58 10.97 -25.19
C ALA A 94 16.13 11.44 -26.59
N ALA A 95 14.83 11.38 -26.89
CA ALA A 95 14.29 11.86 -28.16
C ALA A 95 14.51 13.38 -28.38
N LYS A 96 14.50 14.19 -27.32
CA LYS A 96 14.82 15.62 -27.41
C LYS A 96 16.32 15.85 -27.65
N GLU A 97 17.18 15.17 -26.90
CA GLU A 97 18.63 15.27 -27.05
C GLU A 97 19.08 14.85 -28.45
N GLU A 98 18.49 13.79 -29.01
CA GLU A 98 18.74 13.37 -30.39
C GLU A 98 18.29 14.42 -31.40
N LYS A 99 17.09 14.99 -31.25
CA LYS A 99 16.60 16.08 -32.10
C LYS A 99 17.52 17.29 -32.05
N GLU A 100 17.89 17.75 -30.86
CA GLU A 100 18.81 18.87 -30.66
C GLU A 100 20.19 18.58 -31.27
N ARG A 101 20.67 17.33 -31.21
CA ARG A 101 21.92 16.91 -31.86
C ARG A 101 21.82 17.04 -33.38
N TYR A 102 20.71 16.62 -33.98
CA TYR A 102 20.48 16.75 -35.42
C TYR A 102 20.32 18.21 -35.84
N GLU A 103 19.62 19.02 -35.06
CA GLU A 103 19.44 20.46 -35.29
C GLU A 103 20.80 21.20 -35.27
N LYS A 104 21.64 20.96 -34.26
CA LYS A 104 23.00 21.51 -34.18
C LYS A 104 23.86 21.10 -35.39
N LEU A 105 23.69 19.86 -35.88
CA LEU A 105 24.40 19.39 -37.06
C LEU A 105 23.90 20.08 -38.35
N ALA A 106 22.59 20.27 -38.48
CA ALA A 106 21.98 21.02 -39.57
C ALA A 106 22.42 22.49 -39.57
N GLU A 107 22.42 23.15 -38.42
CA GLU A 107 22.94 24.51 -38.24
C GLU A 107 24.42 24.61 -38.64
N LYS A 108 25.25 23.63 -38.23
CA LYS A 108 26.67 23.59 -38.63
C LYS A 108 26.82 23.48 -40.15
N MET A 109 25.96 22.71 -40.82
CA MET A 109 25.97 22.60 -42.28
C MET A 109 25.46 23.88 -42.96
N HIS A 110 24.42 24.50 -42.42
CA HIS A 110 23.91 25.78 -42.90
C HIS A 110 24.97 26.89 -42.74
N ARG A 111 25.64 26.96 -41.58
CA ARG A 111 26.77 27.86 -41.34
C ARG A 111 27.89 27.68 -42.36
N LYS A 112 28.30 26.43 -42.62
CA LYS A 112 29.29 26.12 -43.67
C LYS A 112 28.83 26.57 -45.06
N ARG A 113 27.54 26.40 -45.40
CA ARG A 113 26.99 26.84 -46.69
C ARG A 113 27.04 28.36 -46.83
N VAL A 114 26.62 29.10 -45.80
CA VAL A 114 26.64 30.56 -45.76
C VAL A 114 28.08 31.10 -45.84
N GLU A 115 29.03 30.49 -45.11
CA GLU A 115 30.45 30.86 -45.21
C GLU A 115 31.01 30.64 -46.61
N ARG A 116 30.68 29.53 -47.28
CA ARG A 116 31.09 29.28 -48.68
C ARG A 116 30.47 30.28 -49.65
N MET A 117 29.23 30.71 -49.43
CA MET A 117 28.57 31.76 -50.22
C MET A 117 29.32 33.09 -50.06
N ARG A 118 29.54 33.53 -48.81
CA ARG A 118 30.28 34.76 -48.50
C ARG A 118 31.70 34.78 -49.08
N LYS A 119 32.41 33.65 -49.06
CA LYS A 119 33.75 33.54 -49.69
C LYS A 119 33.69 33.65 -51.22
N ARG A 120 32.68 33.06 -51.85
CA ARG A 120 32.45 33.18 -53.30
C ARG A 120 32.08 34.60 -53.69
N GLU A 121 31.21 35.25 -52.94
CA GLU A 121 30.84 36.65 -53.13
C GLU A 121 32.07 37.57 -53.03
N LYS A 122 32.92 37.39 -51.99
CA LYS A 122 34.18 38.13 -51.87
C LYS A 122 35.11 37.91 -53.07
N ARG A 123 35.27 36.65 -53.52
CA ARG A 123 36.14 36.34 -54.66
C ARG A 123 35.57 36.90 -55.97
N ASN A 124 34.29 36.70 -56.25
CA ASN A 124 33.65 37.21 -57.45
C ASN A 124 33.66 38.74 -57.48
N LYS A 125 33.52 39.39 -56.31
CA LYS A 125 33.67 40.85 -56.22
C LYS A 125 35.08 41.31 -56.58
N LEU A 126 36.12 40.58 -56.19
CA LEU A 126 37.51 40.90 -56.55
C LEU A 126 37.87 40.56 -58.01
N LEU A 127 37.15 39.61 -58.62
CA LEU A 127 37.39 39.18 -60.00
C LEU A 127 36.54 39.92 -61.03
N ASN A 128 35.40 40.48 -60.61
CA ASN A 128 34.48 41.24 -61.46
C ASN A 128 34.42 42.74 -61.06
N SER A 129 35.44 43.23 -60.33
CA SER A 129 35.68 44.65 -60.07
C SER A 129 36.66 45.23 -61.07
#